data_AF-A0A2K4ILR7-F1
#
_entry.id   AF-A0A2K4ILR7-F1
#
_cell.length_a   1.000
_cell.length_b   1.000
_cell.length_c   1.000
_cell.angle_alpha   90.00
_cell.angle_beta   90.00
_cell.angle_gamma   90.00
#
_symmetry.space_group_name_H-M   'P 1'
#
loop_
_entity.id
_entity.type
_entity.pdbx_description
1 polymer ?
#
loop_
_entity_poly.entity_id
_entity_poly.type
_entity_poly.pdbx_seq_one_letter_code
_entity_poly.pdbx_strand_id
1 'polypeptide(L)'
;MDYPNSVPSAGLVNGKFVDENPMTGTPGSLIPADWGNGVTQEIINVINAGGLTPDEKKYDQLLQAIQSVSAKGWNLDSALPIGALPTATVATSDGRLPITPTAFATSGGRLSILPGVLVSLGQEVLAGQLGRPRTFTTQTWSSADLLPNSGYFLRAQVVAGVLTFYTQRGTIYDATPEGLKGTINGAAGGGFQSTPLDICLAWVVTAGPGSVPIVRPIYNRSRLTWTQTVNGNGVVYLPLDPHARAARLVVGNPTPHPTAISSVGFAPAGWLGGNYCFLNPTIGTSSNWDGWATANAPVLIFSSNVVSDTTVSTLTASFDHAELRSLWQSYQTEHTWGASNAASDELLFSMGLKSHGLSDYASGIAVNFTAAVNISFSWELIR
;
A
#
# COMPACT_ATOMS: atom_id res chain seq x y z
N MET A 1 26.81 -2.56 35.79
CA MET A 1 27.19 -2.64 37.21
C MET A 1 28.13 -1.48 37.54
N ASP A 2 27.94 -0.82 38.68
CA ASP A 2 28.85 0.23 39.21
C ASP A 2 29.75 -0.34 40.30
N TYR A 3 30.80 0.37 40.75
CA TYR A 3 31.64 -0.01 41.89
C TYR A 3 30.81 -0.15 43.19
N PRO A 4 31.22 -0.98 44.17
CA PRO A 4 30.45 -1.26 45.39
C PRO A 4 30.53 -0.10 46.41
N ASN A 5 30.15 1.11 45.98
CA ASN A 5 30.19 2.34 46.78
C ASN A 5 29.33 2.27 48.06
N SER A 6 28.34 1.38 48.09
CA SER A 6 27.47 1.13 49.24
C SER A 6 28.08 0.20 50.30
N VAL A 7 29.24 -0.42 50.03
CA VAL A 7 29.96 -1.29 50.97
C VAL A 7 31.07 -0.46 51.63
N PRO A 8 30.91 0.00 52.89
CA PRO A 8 31.88 0.92 53.51
C PRO A 8 33.29 0.33 53.63
N SER A 9 33.40 -0.99 53.73
CA SER A 9 34.67 -1.73 53.81
C SER A 9 35.27 -2.08 52.44
N ALA A 10 34.69 -1.61 51.33
CA ALA A 10 35.24 -1.86 49.99
C ALA A 10 36.61 -1.18 49.77
N GLY A 11 36.96 -0.16 50.58
CA GLY A 11 38.26 0.49 50.50
C GLY A 11 38.52 1.20 49.17
N LEU A 12 37.47 1.75 48.55
CA LEU A 12 37.56 2.47 47.28
C LEU A 12 38.17 3.86 47.49
N VAL A 13 39.03 4.29 46.58
CA VAL A 13 39.56 5.66 46.55
C VAL A 13 38.96 6.36 45.34
N ASN A 14 38.27 7.48 45.57
CA ASN A 14 37.53 8.21 44.53
C ASN A 14 36.56 7.31 43.74
N GLY A 15 35.91 6.35 44.42
CA GLY A 15 34.92 5.45 43.83
C GLY A 15 35.52 4.35 42.93
N LYS A 16 36.82 4.05 43.03
CA LYS A 16 37.49 2.98 42.27
C LYS A 16 38.30 2.05 43.17
N PHE A 17 38.51 0.82 42.70
CA PHE A 17 39.42 -0.13 43.35
C PHE A 17 40.87 0.37 43.31
N VAL A 18 41.60 0.15 44.39
CA VAL A 18 43.03 0.43 44.54
C VAL A 18 43.75 -0.79 45.07
N ASP A 19 45.00 -0.97 44.66
CA ASP A 19 45.86 -2.03 45.19
C ASP A 19 46.33 -1.72 46.60
N GLU A 20 46.79 -2.77 47.30
CA GLU A 20 47.50 -2.61 48.56
C GLU A 20 48.76 -1.76 48.36
N ASN A 21 49.07 -0.89 49.33
CA ASN A 21 50.32 -0.16 49.39
C ASN A 21 51.14 -0.58 50.62
N PRO A 22 52.07 -1.54 50.46
CA PRO A 22 52.88 -2.04 51.57
C PRO A 22 53.78 -0.99 52.22
N MET A 23 54.21 0.04 51.48
CA MET A 23 55.06 1.10 52.02
C MET A 23 54.34 2.03 52.99
N THR A 24 53.01 2.12 52.88
CA THR A 24 52.17 2.98 53.74
C THR A 24 51.29 2.17 54.69
N GLY A 25 51.31 0.83 54.60
CA GLY A 25 50.43 -0.05 55.36
C GLY A 25 48.96 0.06 54.98
N THR A 26 48.65 0.60 53.80
CA THR A 26 47.26 0.79 53.35
C THR A 26 46.75 -0.49 52.67
N PRO A 27 45.70 -1.14 53.18
CA PRO A 27 45.11 -2.32 52.54
C PRO A 27 44.53 -2.00 51.17
N GLY A 28 44.58 -2.96 50.25
CA GLY A 28 43.89 -2.86 48.97
C GLY A 28 42.37 -2.91 49.10
N SER A 29 41.67 -2.51 48.04
CA SER A 29 40.22 -2.56 48.01
C SER A 29 39.69 -4.00 48.08
N LEU A 30 38.63 -4.19 48.85
CA LEU A 30 37.89 -5.44 48.91
C LEU A 30 36.95 -5.52 47.69
N ILE A 31 36.95 -6.66 47.00
CA ILE A 31 35.96 -6.99 45.97
C ILE A 31 34.93 -7.93 46.61
N PRO A 32 33.72 -7.45 46.96
CA PRO A 32 32.69 -8.30 47.56
C PRO A 32 32.25 -9.40 46.58
N ALA A 33 31.97 -10.60 47.11
CA ALA A 33 31.51 -11.73 46.30
C ALA A 33 30.24 -11.39 45.50
N ASP A 34 29.28 -10.71 46.12
CA ASP A 34 28.04 -10.26 45.45
C ASP A 34 28.33 -9.35 44.25
N TRP A 35 29.34 -8.49 44.36
CA TRP A 35 29.76 -7.61 43.27
C TRP A 35 30.42 -8.39 42.14
N GLY A 36 31.37 -9.28 42.46
CA GLY A 36 32.07 -10.12 41.48
C GLY A 36 31.13 -11.08 40.75
N ASN A 37 30.19 -11.68 41.47
CA ASN A 37 29.13 -12.51 40.91
C ASN A 37 28.19 -11.67 40.02
N GLY A 38 27.82 -10.46 40.44
CA GLY A 38 26.98 -9.56 39.65
C GLY A 38 27.60 -9.20 38.30
N VAL A 39 28.88 -8.81 38.27
CA VAL A 39 29.61 -8.54 37.01
C VAL A 39 29.69 -9.79 36.14
N THR A 40 29.97 -10.95 36.75
CA THR A 40 30.05 -12.23 36.02
C THR A 40 28.69 -12.60 35.41
N GLN A 41 27.61 -12.40 36.15
CA GLN A 41 26.25 -12.70 35.68
C GLN A 41 25.81 -11.79 34.53
N GLU A 42 26.17 -10.50 34.57
CA GLU A 42 25.94 -9.57 33.44
C GLU A 42 26.63 -10.07 32.16
N ILE A 43 27.88 -10.50 32.26
CA ILE A 43 28.64 -11.05 31.11
C ILE A 43 27.98 -12.35 30.62
N ILE A 44 27.61 -13.26 31.52
CA ILE A 44 26.90 -14.51 31.18
C ILE A 44 25.58 -14.22 30.46
N ASN A 45 24.81 -13.22 30.92
CA ASN A 45 23.54 -12.84 30.28
C ASN A 45 23.76 -12.36 28.84
N VAL A 46 24.83 -11.56 28.60
CA VAL A 46 25.20 -11.13 27.24
C VAL A 46 25.61 -12.33 26.37
N ILE A 47 26.41 -13.27 26.90
CA ILE A 47 26.82 -14.49 26.19
C ILE A 47 25.61 -15.34 25.79
N ASN A 48 24.68 -15.56 26.72
CA ASN A 48 23.43 -16.28 26.47
C ASN A 48 22.54 -15.57 25.43
N ALA A 49 22.41 -14.24 25.50
CA ALA A 49 21.68 -13.45 24.49
C ALA A 49 22.34 -13.52 23.09
N GLY A 50 23.67 -13.65 23.06
CA GLY A 50 24.44 -13.97 21.86
C GLY A 50 24.14 -15.35 21.27
N GLY A 51 23.45 -16.24 22.00
CA GLY A 51 23.17 -17.63 21.62
C GLY A 51 24.36 -18.56 21.83
N LEU A 52 25.31 -18.18 22.69
CA LEU A 52 26.47 -18.97 23.05
C LEU A 52 26.27 -19.57 24.45
N THR A 53 26.90 -20.72 24.71
CA THR A 53 26.94 -21.32 26.06
C THR A 53 28.18 -20.82 26.80
N PRO A 54 28.05 -20.16 27.97
CA PRO A 54 29.20 -19.72 28.78
C PRO A 54 30.13 -20.88 29.16
N ASP A 55 31.44 -20.63 29.09
CA ASP A 55 32.51 -21.59 29.36
C ASP A 55 33.69 -20.84 30.01
N GLU A 56 33.99 -21.19 31.27
CA GLU A 56 35.06 -20.56 32.06
C GLU A 56 36.45 -20.70 31.41
N LYS A 57 36.63 -21.63 30.46
CA LYS A 57 37.91 -21.85 29.76
C LYS A 57 38.05 -21.02 28.48
N LYS A 58 37.05 -20.20 28.12
CA LYS A 58 37.06 -19.37 26.91
C LYS A 58 36.99 -17.88 27.27
N TYR A 59 37.96 -17.11 26.77
CA TYR A 59 38.14 -15.70 27.14
C TYR A 59 37.68 -14.71 26.07
N ASP A 60 37.08 -15.19 24.99
CA ASP A 60 36.60 -14.39 23.85
C ASP A 60 35.07 -14.42 23.68
N GLN A 61 34.34 -15.13 24.55
CA GLN A 61 32.90 -15.33 24.39
C GLN A 61 32.08 -14.04 24.49
N LEU A 62 32.49 -13.07 25.32
CA LEU A 62 31.82 -11.77 25.37
C LEU A 62 31.97 -11.02 24.03
N LEU A 63 33.16 -11.05 23.44
CA LEU A 63 33.39 -10.45 22.12
C LEU A 63 32.56 -11.14 21.04
N GLN A 64 32.57 -12.48 21.01
CA GLN A 64 31.77 -13.27 20.07
C GLN A 64 30.27 -13.00 20.25
N ALA A 65 29.79 -12.84 21.49
CA ALA A 65 28.40 -12.51 21.78
C ALA A 65 28.03 -11.11 21.25
N ILE A 66 28.88 -10.10 21.46
CA ILE A 66 28.69 -8.74 20.92
C ILE A 66 28.68 -8.75 19.39
N GLN A 67 29.60 -9.49 18.77
CA GLN A 67 29.65 -9.66 17.32
C GLN A 67 28.39 -10.38 16.80
N SER A 68 27.93 -11.42 17.48
CA SER A 68 26.71 -12.17 17.15
C SER A 68 25.46 -11.28 17.25
N VAL A 69 25.29 -10.52 18.35
CA VAL A 69 24.18 -9.57 18.51
C VAL A 69 24.21 -8.50 17.41
N SER A 70 25.39 -8.00 17.06
CA SER A 70 25.58 -7.03 15.98
C SER A 70 25.25 -7.62 14.60
N ALA A 71 25.71 -8.85 14.31
CA ALA A 71 25.49 -9.56 13.05
C ALA A 71 24.04 -10.05 12.88
N LYS A 72 23.32 -10.33 13.97
CA LYS A 72 21.87 -10.59 13.99
C LYS A 72 21.03 -9.34 13.64
N GLY A 73 21.67 -8.23 13.27
CA GLY A 73 21.01 -7.07 12.68
C GLY A 73 20.42 -6.09 13.69
N TRP A 74 20.84 -6.13 14.96
CA TRP A 74 20.37 -5.16 15.97
C TRP A 74 20.91 -3.75 15.72
N ASN A 75 22.00 -3.61 14.95
CA ASN A 75 22.64 -2.33 14.61
C ASN A 75 22.62 -1.98 13.11
N LEU A 76 21.91 -2.73 12.27
CA LEU A 76 21.56 -2.22 10.94
C LEU A 76 20.28 -1.41 11.12
N ASP A 77 20.42 -0.12 11.41
CA ASP A 77 19.27 0.78 11.35
C ASP A 77 18.84 0.88 9.89
N SER A 78 18.02 -0.09 9.44
CA SER A 78 17.28 -0.02 8.17
C SER A 78 16.17 1.03 8.22
N ALA A 79 16.25 1.98 9.16
CA ALA A 79 15.39 3.12 9.17
C ALA A 79 15.77 4.01 7.97
N LEU A 80 14.77 4.27 7.15
CA LEU A 80 14.87 5.16 6.02
C LEU A 80 14.19 6.48 6.40
N PRO A 81 14.56 7.59 5.74
CA PRO A 81 13.70 8.76 5.71
C PRO A 81 12.28 8.33 5.37
N ILE A 82 11.27 8.86 6.06
CA ILE A 82 9.88 8.41 5.89
C ILE A 82 9.43 8.50 4.42
N GLY A 83 9.88 9.50 3.67
CA GLY A 83 9.58 9.64 2.24
C GLY A 83 10.21 8.59 1.32
N ALA A 84 11.17 7.81 1.81
CA ALA A 84 11.82 6.72 1.08
C ALA A 84 11.26 5.34 1.47
N LEU A 85 10.29 5.27 2.38
CA LEU A 85 9.65 4.02 2.76
C LEU A 85 8.77 3.48 1.62
N PRO A 86 8.69 2.14 1.45
CA PRO A 86 7.78 1.55 0.49
C PRO A 86 6.32 1.82 0.88
N THR A 87 5.44 1.79 -0.12
CA THR A 87 4.00 1.90 0.10
C THR A 87 3.48 0.72 0.92
N ALA A 88 2.42 0.96 1.69
CA ALA A 88 1.79 -0.09 2.48
C ALA A 88 1.13 -1.16 1.58
N THR A 89 1.21 -2.43 1.99
CA THR A 89 0.74 -3.57 1.19
C THR A 89 -0.02 -4.59 2.02
N VAL A 90 -0.94 -5.30 1.36
CA VAL A 90 -1.70 -6.42 1.93
C VAL A 90 -1.34 -7.69 1.15
N ALA A 91 -0.95 -8.74 1.87
CA ALA A 91 -0.53 -10.01 1.28
C ALA A 91 -1.72 -10.93 0.95
N THR A 92 -2.60 -10.47 0.06
CA THR A 92 -3.64 -11.29 -0.58
C THR A 92 -3.41 -11.34 -2.09
N SER A 93 -4.02 -12.30 -2.77
CA SER A 93 -3.88 -12.44 -4.24
C SER A 93 -4.25 -11.16 -4.99
N ASP A 94 -5.29 -10.47 -4.54
CA ASP A 94 -5.79 -9.21 -5.11
C ASP A 94 -5.13 -7.97 -4.45
N GLY A 95 -4.56 -8.09 -3.25
CA GLY A 95 -3.97 -6.96 -2.51
C GLY A 95 -5.00 -6.12 -1.73
N ARG A 96 -6.18 -6.68 -1.48
CA ARG A 96 -7.24 -6.12 -0.64
C ARG A 96 -7.37 -6.93 0.65
N LEU A 97 -7.67 -6.26 1.76
CA LEU A 97 -7.93 -6.94 3.02
C LEU A 97 -9.38 -7.43 3.06
N PRO A 98 -9.65 -8.70 3.41
CA PRO A 98 -11.01 -9.17 3.67
C PRO A 98 -11.62 -8.43 4.86
N ILE A 99 -12.79 -7.82 4.65
CA ILE A 99 -13.52 -7.03 5.65
C ILE A 99 -14.95 -7.55 5.68
N THR A 100 -15.45 -7.88 6.87
CA THR A 100 -16.82 -8.37 7.04
C THR A 100 -17.69 -7.26 7.65
N PRO A 101 -18.60 -6.65 6.87
CA PRO A 101 -19.59 -5.73 7.43
C PRO A 101 -20.74 -6.52 8.06
N THR A 102 -21.25 -6.04 9.18
CA THR A 102 -22.40 -6.64 9.88
C THR A 102 -23.39 -5.55 10.26
N ALA A 103 -24.68 -5.83 10.07
CA ALA A 103 -25.75 -4.96 10.54
C ALA A 103 -25.79 -4.92 12.07
N PHE A 104 -26.19 -3.77 12.62
CA PHE A 104 -26.40 -3.64 14.06
C PHE A 104 -27.64 -2.78 14.30
N ALA A 105 -28.57 -3.27 15.12
CA ALA A 105 -29.94 -2.73 15.20
C ALA A 105 -30.00 -1.23 15.53
N THR A 106 -29.04 -0.73 16.31
CA THR A 106 -29.03 0.63 16.85
C THR A 106 -28.03 1.56 16.17
N SER A 107 -27.31 1.10 15.14
CA SER A 107 -26.23 1.87 14.51
C SER A 107 -26.15 1.61 13.00
N GLY A 108 -25.27 2.35 12.31
CA GLY A 108 -24.98 2.13 10.89
C GLY A 108 -24.25 0.81 10.58
N GLY A 109 -24.03 -0.04 11.60
CA GLY A 109 -23.38 -1.34 11.52
C GLY A 109 -21.97 -1.37 12.12
N ARG A 110 -21.28 -2.49 11.91
CA ARG A 110 -19.89 -2.72 12.34
C ARG A 110 -19.07 -3.36 11.23
N LEU A 111 -17.75 -3.25 11.35
CA LEU A 111 -16.77 -3.91 10.50
C LEU A 111 -15.94 -4.86 11.36
N SER A 112 -15.63 -6.04 10.82
CA SER A 112 -14.68 -6.95 11.46
C SER A 112 -13.60 -7.44 10.51
N ILE A 113 -12.43 -7.72 11.07
CA ILE A 113 -11.26 -8.27 10.40
C ILE A 113 -10.87 -9.56 11.11
N LEU A 114 -10.58 -10.58 10.32
CA LEU A 114 -10.09 -11.86 10.80
C LEU A 114 -8.56 -11.87 10.92
N PRO A 115 -8.00 -12.71 11.82
CA PRO A 115 -6.57 -12.86 11.93
C PRO A 115 -5.97 -13.61 10.74
N GLY A 116 -4.67 -13.44 10.52
CA GLY A 116 -3.90 -14.29 9.60
C GLY A 116 -3.51 -13.67 8.24
N VAL A 117 -3.92 -12.43 7.94
CA VAL A 117 -3.45 -11.73 6.73
C VAL A 117 -2.23 -10.88 7.07
N LEU A 118 -1.17 -10.97 6.26
CA LEU A 118 0.02 -10.14 6.46
C LEU A 118 -0.20 -8.74 5.86
N VAL A 119 0.12 -7.71 6.63
CA VAL A 119 0.11 -6.30 6.23
C VAL A 119 1.48 -5.71 6.46
N SER A 120 2.05 -5.10 5.42
CA SER A 120 3.35 -4.43 5.52
C SER A 120 3.17 -2.91 5.43
N LEU A 121 3.73 -2.18 6.40
CA LEU A 121 3.73 -0.72 6.44
C LEU A 121 4.91 -0.21 7.28
N GLY A 122 5.19 1.07 7.19
CA GLY A 122 6.22 1.76 7.96
C GLY A 122 5.86 1.90 9.44
N GLN A 123 6.80 1.56 10.29
CA GLN A 123 6.82 1.91 11.70
C GLN A 123 7.83 3.05 11.92
N GLU A 124 7.39 4.14 12.52
CA GLU A 124 8.31 5.22 12.92
C GLU A 124 9.34 4.72 13.94
N VAL A 125 10.57 5.14 13.73
CA VAL A 125 11.73 4.93 14.62
C VAL A 125 12.06 6.25 15.32
N LEU A 126 12.09 7.33 14.53
CA LEU A 126 12.20 8.71 15.01
C LEU A 126 11.04 9.50 14.42
N ALA A 127 10.17 10.01 15.30
CA ALA A 127 8.92 10.65 14.92
C ALA A 127 9.12 11.74 13.87
N GLY A 128 8.38 11.65 12.77
CA GLY A 128 8.43 12.62 11.66
C GLY A 128 9.72 12.61 10.83
N GLN A 129 10.69 11.73 11.10
CA GLN A 129 11.97 11.70 10.39
C GLN A 129 12.29 10.35 9.77
N LEU A 130 12.40 9.32 10.62
CA LEU A 130 12.87 8.00 10.23
C LEU A 130 11.83 6.94 10.54
N GLY A 131 11.65 5.99 9.63
CA GLY A 131 10.82 4.82 9.86
C GLY A 131 11.40 3.59 9.20
N ARG A 132 10.85 2.41 9.52
CA ARG A 132 11.28 1.13 8.95
C ARG A 132 10.07 0.32 8.49
N PRO A 133 10.13 -0.36 7.34
CA PRO A 133 9.05 -1.24 6.93
C PRO A 133 8.98 -2.45 7.87
N ARG A 134 7.77 -2.78 8.31
CA ARG A 134 7.48 -3.95 9.14
C ARG A 134 6.29 -4.69 8.56
N THR A 135 6.28 -6.00 8.75
CA THR A 135 5.16 -6.87 8.40
C THR A 135 4.50 -7.35 9.67
N PHE A 136 3.17 -7.20 9.72
CA PHE A 136 2.34 -7.58 10.84
C PHE A 136 1.29 -8.56 10.38
N THR A 137 0.97 -9.55 11.22
CA THR A 137 -0.19 -10.42 11.00
C THR A 137 -1.41 -9.75 11.60
N THR A 138 -2.50 -9.64 10.83
CA THR A 138 -3.78 -9.17 11.35
C THR A 138 -4.20 -10.01 12.56
N GLN A 139 -4.83 -9.34 13.52
CA GLN A 139 -5.49 -9.95 14.65
C GLN A 139 -7.00 -9.75 14.50
N THR A 140 -7.78 -10.52 15.25
CA THR A 140 -9.23 -10.28 15.34
C THR A 140 -9.47 -8.84 15.76
N TRP A 141 -10.23 -8.10 14.95
CA TRP A 141 -10.58 -6.71 15.23
C TRP A 141 -12.03 -6.45 14.86
N SER A 142 -12.68 -5.57 15.62
CA SER A 142 -14.04 -5.09 15.37
C SER A 142 -14.09 -3.58 15.58
N SER A 143 -14.78 -2.86 14.70
CA SER A 143 -14.99 -1.42 14.86
C SER A 143 -15.91 -1.11 16.03
N ALA A 144 -15.87 0.13 16.51
CA ALA A 144 -16.98 0.69 17.25
C ALA A 144 -18.26 0.73 16.39
N ASP A 145 -19.40 0.99 17.02
CA ASP A 145 -20.65 1.23 16.30
C ASP A 145 -20.51 2.43 15.37
N LEU A 146 -20.71 2.21 14.08
CA LEU A 146 -20.62 3.28 13.10
C LEU A 146 -21.88 4.13 13.15
N LEU A 147 -21.73 5.43 12.97
CA LEU A 147 -22.88 6.32 12.85
C LEU A 147 -23.67 5.98 11.58
N PRO A 148 -25.02 6.05 11.62
CA PRO A 148 -25.83 5.89 10.41
C PRO A 148 -25.56 7.03 9.41
N ASN A 149 -25.88 6.80 8.15
CA ASN A 149 -25.82 7.80 7.07
C ASN A 149 -24.48 8.56 6.99
N SER A 150 -23.36 7.85 7.14
CA SER A 150 -22.02 8.43 7.28
C SER A 150 -21.00 7.75 6.35
N GLY A 151 -20.03 8.54 5.90
CA GLY A 151 -18.85 8.07 5.17
C GLY A 151 -17.67 7.85 6.12
N TYR A 152 -17.12 6.64 6.13
CA TYR A 152 -15.96 6.24 6.91
C TYR A 152 -14.86 5.68 6.02
N PHE A 153 -13.63 5.75 6.50
CA PHE A 153 -12.51 5.02 5.95
C PHE A 153 -12.00 4.06 7.02
N LEU A 154 -11.90 2.79 6.66
CA LEU A 154 -11.22 1.78 7.48
C LEU A 154 -9.73 1.88 7.18
N ARG A 155 -8.94 2.08 8.22
CA ARG A 155 -7.51 2.35 8.12
C ARG A 155 -6.73 1.55 9.14
N ALA A 156 -5.42 1.46 8.97
CA ALA A 156 -4.53 0.93 10.00
C ALA A 156 -3.19 1.65 10.03
N GLN A 157 -2.61 1.71 11.22
CA GLN A 157 -1.28 2.29 11.44
C GLN A 157 -0.56 1.54 12.57
N VAL A 158 0.75 1.77 12.71
CA VAL A 158 1.51 1.20 13.82
C VAL A 158 1.48 2.15 15.02
N VAL A 159 0.94 1.69 16.14
CA VAL A 159 0.90 2.40 17.42
C VAL A 159 1.62 1.56 18.46
N ALA A 160 2.63 2.12 19.13
CA ALA A 160 3.43 1.42 20.12
C ALA A 160 3.96 0.04 19.64
N GLY A 161 4.34 -0.06 18.36
CA GLY A 161 4.84 -1.30 17.75
C GLY A 161 3.77 -2.32 17.34
N VAL A 162 2.48 -1.98 17.43
CA VAL A 162 1.36 -2.88 17.11
C VAL A 162 0.53 -2.32 15.96
N LEU A 163 0.15 -3.20 15.00
CA LEU A 163 -0.81 -2.86 13.95
C LEU A 163 -2.17 -2.56 14.57
N THR A 164 -2.63 -1.32 14.43
CA THR A 164 -3.86 -0.81 15.02
C THR A 164 -4.82 -0.41 13.92
N PHE A 165 -5.94 -1.14 13.81
CA PHE A 165 -7.04 -0.79 12.92
C PHE A 165 -7.94 0.25 13.56
N TYR A 166 -8.45 1.16 12.74
CA TYR A 166 -9.36 2.20 13.17
C TYR A 166 -10.26 2.65 12.02
N THR A 167 -11.35 3.31 12.36
CA THR A 167 -12.21 3.98 11.40
C THR A 167 -12.07 5.49 11.55
N GLN A 168 -12.16 6.24 10.46
CA GLN A 168 -12.17 7.71 10.50
C GLN A 168 -13.19 8.23 9.51
N ARG A 169 -14.02 9.20 9.91
CA ARG A 169 -14.97 9.82 8.98
C ARG A 169 -14.23 10.73 8.00
N GLY A 170 -14.77 10.88 6.80
CA GLY A 170 -14.13 11.71 5.79
C GLY A 170 -14.80 11.66 4.42
N THR A 171 -14.17 12.32 3.46
CA THR A 171 -14.54 12.32 2.05
C THR A 171 -13.38 11.76 1.22
N ILE A 172 -13.66 11.19 0.04
CA ILE A 172 -12.63 10.64 -0.86
C ILE A 172 -11.63 11.69 -1.39
N TYR A 173 -11.79 12.95 -1.01
CA TYR A 173 -10.99 14.11 -1.43
C TYR A 173 -10.14 14.68 -0.29
N ASP A 174 -10.18 14.06 0.89
CA ASP A 174 -9.45 14.57 2.05
C ASP A 174 -7.93 14.59 1.76
N ALA A 175 -7.28 15.70 2.09
CA ALA A 175 -5.84 15.87 1.91
C ALA A 175 -5.06 14.95 2.85
N THR A 176 -3.90 14.47 2.39
CA THR A 176 -2.97 13.71 3.22
C THR A 176 -2.49 14.55 4.41
N PRO A 177 -2.64 14.07 5.66
CA PRO A 177 -2.15 14.77 6.85
C PRO A 177 -0.63 14.92 6.82
N GLU A 178 -0.09 15.99 7.40
CA GLU A 178 1.36 16.26 7.48
C GLU A 178 2.13 15.12 8.18
N GLY A 179 1.55 14.55 9.23
CA GLY A 179 2.12 13.39 9.94
C GLY A 179 1.96 12.05 9.20
N LEU A 180 1.40 12.06 7.98
CA LEU A 180 1.10 10.89 7.15
C LEU A 180 0.21 9.83 7.81
N LYS A 181 -0.43 10.18 8.93
CA LYS A 181 -1.26 9.29 9.75
C LYS A 181 -2.63 9.90 9.95
N GLY A 182 -3.64 9.04 9.95
CA GLY A 182 -5.00 9.47 10.23
C GLY A 182 -5.24 9.57 11.74
N THR A 183 -6.35 10.24 12.09
CA THR A 183 -6.79 10.36 13.46
C THR A 183 -7.72 9.19 13.79
N ILE A 184 -7.31 8.35 14.73
CA ILE A 184 -8.11 7.20 15.21
C ILE A 184 -9.49 7.71 15.65
N ASN A 185 -10.56 7.21 15.02
CA ASN A 185 -11.94 7.60 15.28
C ASN A 185 -12.22 9.10 15.05
N GLY A 186 -11.42 9.76 14.22
CA GLY A 186 -11.58 11.17 13.86
C GLY A 186 -12.91 11.44 13.15
N ALA A 187 -13.43 12.66 13.36
CA ALA A 187 -14.73 13.09 12.83
C ALA A 187 -14.69 13.55 11.36
N ALA A 188 -13.51 13.76 10.79
CA ALA A 188 -13.26 14.19 9.41
C ALA A 188 -11.83 13.82 8.99
N GLY A 189 -11.48 14.02 7.71
CA GLY A 189 -10.11 13.89 7.21
C GLY A 189 -9.64 12.45 7.02
N GLY A 190 -10.54 11.47 6.98
CA GLY A 190 -10.21 10.05 6.87
C GLY A 190 -9.94 9.55 5.46
N GLY A 191 -10.32 10.29 4.42
CA GLY A 191 -10.33 9.78 3.05
C GLY A 191 -9.13 10.12 2.17
N PHE A 192 -7.96 10.31 2.78
CA PHE A 192 -6.69 10.43 2.06
C PHE A 192 -6.14 9.06 1.65
N GLN A 193 -5.21 9.04 0.70
CA GLN A 193 -4.62 7.80 0.19
C GLN A 193 -3.76 7.07 1.25
N SER A 194 -3.42 5.81 0.99
CA SER A 194 -2.44 5.09 1.82
C SER A 194 -1.09 5.81 1.75
N THR A 195 -0.48 6.02 2.91
CA THR A 195 0.87 6.56 3.05
C THR A 195 1.82 5.42 3.45
N PRO A 196 3.12 5.68 3.56
CA PRO A 196 4.03 4.69 4.12
C PRO A 196 3.73 4.35 5.59
N LEU A 197 3.10 5.23 6.37
CA LEU A 197 2.87 5.04 7.81
C LEU A 197 1.43 4.63 8.17
N ASP A 198 0.52 4.75 7.21
CA ASP A 198 -0.91 4.56 7.41
C ASP A 198 -1.57 3.98 6.15
N ILE A 199 -2.21 2.83 6.30
CA ILE A 199 -2.85 2.12 5.19
C ILE A 199 -4.35 2.40 5.18
N CYS A 200 -4.87 2.86 4.05
CA CYS A 200 -6.31 2.93 3.81
C CYS A 200 -6.80 1.62 3.19
N LEU A 201 -7.74 0.96 3.86
CA LEU A 201 -8.17 -0.41 3.55
C LEU A 201 -9.52 -0.44 2.83
N ALA A 202 -10.43 0.48 3.16
CA ALA A 202 -11.72 0.60 2.48
C ALA A 202 -12.37 1.97 2.69
N TRP A 203 -13.18 2.38 1.72
CA TRP A 203 -14.23 3.38 1.90
C TRP A 203 -15.53 2.68 2.30
N VAL A 204 -16.16 3.14 3.36
CA VAL A 204 -17.33 2.53 3.98
C VAL A 204 -18.46 3.55 4.01
N VAL A 205 -19.63 3.15 3.52
CA VAL A 205 -20.84 3.97 3.54
C VAL A 205 -21.88 3.25 4.38
N THR A 206 -22.36 3.92 5.43
CA THR A 206 -23.43 3.40 6.28
C THR A 206 -24.78 3.97 5.86
N ALA A 207 -25.83 3.19 6.08
CA ALA A 207 -27.22 3.63 5.89
C ALA A 207 -27.90 3.80 7.26
N GLY A 208 -29.23 3.74 7.31
CA GLY A 208 -29.99 3.82 8.56
C GLY A 208 -29.70 2.67 9.52
N PRO A 209 -30.13 2.78 10.80
CA PRO A 209 -29.92 1.74 11.80
C PRO A 209 -30.39 0.35 11.35
N GLY A 210 -29.65 -0.70 11.69
CA GLY A 210 -29.96 -2.08 11.30
C GLY A 210 -29.53 -2.44 9.87
N SER A 211 -28.91 -1.52 9.14
CA SER A 211 -28.40 -1.79 7.79
C SER A 211 -26.98 -2.35 7.81
N VAL A 212 -26.63 -3.16 6.81
CA VAL A 212 -25.25 -3.63 6.61
C VAL A 212 -24.43 -2.51 5.95
N PRO A 213 -23.26 -2.13 6.48
CA PRO A 213 -22.38 -1.15 5.84
C PRO A 213 -21.96 -1.61 4.44
N ILE A 214 -21.97 -0.68 3.48
CA ILE A 214 -21.40 -0.92 2.14
C ILE A 214 -19.89 -0.69 2.23
N VAL A 215 -19.10 -1.73 1.94
CA VAL A 215 -17.64 -1.69 1.98
C VAL A 215 -17.07 -1.68 0.56
N ARG A 216 -16.29 -0.66 0.23
CA ARG A 216 -15.56 -0.51 -1.03
C ARG A 216 -14.06 -0.65 -0.75
N PRO A 217 -13.48 -1.84 -0.93
CA PRO A 217 -12.09 -2.11 -0.55
C PRO A 217 -11.09 -1.36 -1.43
N ILE A 218 -9.94 -1.02 -0.84
CA ILE A 218 -8.84 -0.31 -1.51
C ILE A 218 -7.70 -1.27 -1.79
N TYR A 219 -7.14 -1.17 -3.01
CA TYR A 219 -5.97 -1.92 -3.42
C TYR A 219 -4.70 -1.44 -2.70
N ASN A 220 -3.98 -2.35 -2.07
CA ASN A 220 -2.71 -2.06 -1.40
C ASN A 220 -1.66 -3.07 -1.87
N ARG A 221 -0.99 -2.73 -2.98
CA ARG A 221 0.07 -3.52 -3.60
C ARG A 221 1.34 -2.69 -3.73
N SER A 222 2.49 -3.35 -3.78
CA SER A 222 3.78 -2.69 -4.03
C SER A 222 3.86 -2.05 -5.42
N ARG A 223 3.07 -2.57 -6.36
CA ARG A 223 2.83 -1.99 -7.68
C ARG A 223 1.33 -2.06 -7.96
N LEU A 224 0.75 -0.93 -8.34
CA LEU A 224 -0.66 -0.83 -8.76
C LEU A 224 -0.88 -1.28 -10.21
N THR A 225 0.00 -2.17 -10.69
CA THR A 225 -0.05 -2.77 -12.02
C THR A 225 -0.53 -4.21 -11.93
N TRP A 226 -1.35 -4.60 -12.88
CA TRP A 226 -1.92 -5.94 -13.03
C TRP A 226 -1.75 -6.39 -14.48
N THR A 227 -1.46 -7.65 -14.71
CA THR A 227 -1.34 -8.21 -16.05
C THR A 227 -2.02 -9.57 -16.15
N GLN A 228 -2.55 -9.90 -17.33
CA GLN A 228 -3.13 -11.21 -17.61
C GLN A 228 -3.08 -11.53 -19.09
N THR A 229 -2.75 -12.78 -19.42
CA THR A 229 -2.87 -13.31 -20.78
C THR A 229 -4.14 -14.14 -20.91
N VAL A 230 -4.91 -13.95 -21.99
CA VAL A 230 -6.18 -14.64 -22.23
C VAL A 230 -6.23 -15.36 -23.57
N ASN A 231 -7.07 -16.39 -23.64
CA ASN A 231 -7.33 -17.20 -24.83
C ASN A 231 -8.84 -17.51 -24.95
N GLY A 232 -9.35 -17.66 -26.18
CA GLY A 232 -10.75 -17.98 -26.46
C GLY A 232 -11.68 -16.77 -26.29
N ASN A 233 -12.84 -17.01 -25.68
CA ASN A 233 -13.87 -16.00 -25.42
C ASN A 233 -14.08 -15.86 -23.93
N GLY A 234 -14.31 -14.64 -23.43
CA GLY A 234 -14.57 -14.43 -22.02
C GLY A 234 -14.56 -12.97 -21.60
N VAL A 235 -14.41 -12.76 -20.30
CA VAL A 235 -14.36 -11.45 -19.66
C VAL A 235 -13.19 -11.38 -18.69
N VAL A 236 -12.52 -10.24 -18.69
CA VAL A 236 -11.53 -9.82 -17.70
C VAL A 236 -12.14 -8.71 -16.85
N TYR A 237 -11.85 -8.70 -15.56
CA TYR A 237 -12.26 -7.62 -14.66
C TYR A 237 -11.05 -6.82 -14.23
N LEU A 238 -10.99 -5.57 -14.67
CA LEU A 238 -9.90 -4.65 -14.36
C LEU A 238 -10.09 -4.11 -12.93
N PRO A 239 -9.11 -4.33 -12.04
CA PRO A 239 -9.08 -3.78 -10.69
C PRO A 239 -9.42 -2.27 -10.63
N LEU A 240 -10.36 -1.85 -9.79
CA LEU A 240 -10.62 -0.43 -9.51
C LEU A 240 -10.79 -0.20 -8.00
N ASP A 241 -10.39 0.97 -7.51
CA ASP A 241 -10.67 1.40 -6.14
C ASP A 241 -11.08 2.88 -6.06
N PRO A 242 -11.69 3.30 -4.94
CA PRO A 242 -12.17 4.68 -4.75
C PRO A 242 -11.10 5.78 -4.80
N HIS A 243 -9.81 5.44 -4.66
CA HIS A 243 -8.72 6.40 -4.68
C HIS A 243 -8.02 6.53 -6.04
N ALA A 244 -8.34 5.67 -7.01
CA ALA A 244 -7.82 5.80 -8.36
C ALA A 244 -8.23 7.15 -8.98
N ARG A 245 -7.26 7.83 -9.60
CA ARG A 245 -7.40 9.15 -10.26
C ARG A 245 -7.08 9.11 -11.74
N ALA A 246 -6.31 8.14 -12.19
CA ALA A 246 -6.30 7.71 -13.58
C ALA A 246 -6.02 6.22 -13.66
N ALA A 247 -6.25 5.63 -14.83
CA ALA A 247 -5.80 4.29 -15.11
C ALA A 247 -5.37 4.14 -16.56
N ARG A 248 -4.50 3.16 -16.79
CA ARG A 248 -3.98 2.84 -18.11
C ARG A 248 -4.20 1.37 -18.40
N LEU A 249 -4.88 1.10 -19.51
CA LEU A 249 -5.03 -0.22 -20.10
C LEU A 249 -4.14 -0.34 -21.34
N VAL A 250 -3.38 -1.41 -21.41
CA VAL A 250 -2.66 -1.81 -22.62
C VAL A 250 -3.14 -3.21 -22.99
N VAL A 251 -3.61 -3.39 -24.22
CA VAL A 251 -3.97 -4.67 -24.80
C VAL A 251 -3.06 -4.92 -25.98
N GLY A 252 -2.32 -6.01 -25.98
CA GLY A 252 -1.35 -6.26 -27.04
C GLY A 252 -0.74 -7.64 -27.04
N ASN A 253 0.25 -7.80 -27.92
CA ASN A 253 0.95 -9.05 -28.19
C ASN A 253 0.02 -10.22 -28.62
N PRO A 254 -1.04 -9.99 -29.43
CA PRO A 254 -1.87 -11.09 -29.89
C PRO A 254 -1.07 -12.04 -30.79
N THR A 255 -1.38 -13.33 -30.71
CA THR A 255 -1.08 -14.28 -31.79
C THR A 255 -2.24 -14.27 -32.79
N PRO A 256 -2.01 -14.40 -34.11
CA PRO A 256 -3.09 -14.52 -35.07
C PRO A 256 -3.97 -15.72 -34.76
N HIS A 257 -5.28 -15.51 -34.66
CA HIS A 257 -6.23 -16.62 -34.66
C HIS A 257 -6.21 -17.28 -36.05
N PRO A 258 -6.31 -18.61 -36.20
CA PRO A 258 -6.18 -19.25 -37.51
C PRO A 258 -7.28 -18.88 -38.51
N THR A 259 -8.47 -18.51 -38.04
CA THR A 259 -9.66 -18.30 -38.90
C THR A 259 -10.61 -17.18 -38.46
N ALA A 260 -10.35 -16.51 -37.34
CA ALA A 260 -11.33 -15.61 -36.71
C ALA A 260 -10.69 -14.25 -36.39
N ILE A 261 -11.54 -13.32 -35.94
CA ILE A 261 -11.15 -11.96 -35.59
C ILE A 261 -11.04 -11.85 -34.06
N SER A 262 -9.83 -11.57 -33.59
CA SER A 262 -9.54 -11.26 -32.20
C SER A 262 -9.98 -9.84 -31.86
N SER A 263 -10.88 -9.69 -30.89
CA SER A 263 -11.37 -8.38 -30.46
C SER A 263 -11.57 -8.30 -28.96
N VAL A 264 -11.53 -7.06 -28.45
CA VAL A 264 -11.81 -6.73 -27.06
C VAL A 264 -12.78 -5.55 -26.98
N GLY A 265 -13.54 -5.42 -25.90
CA GLY A 265 -14.41 -4.26 -25.73
C GLY A 265 -14.98 -4.18 -24.33
N PHE A 266 -15.27 -2.98 -23.85
CA PHE A 266 -15.94 -2.82 -22.57
C PHE A 266 -17.37 -3.38 -22.64
N ALA A 267 -17.85 -3.91 -21.51
CA ALA A 267 -19.25 -4.30 -21.38
C ALA A 267 -20.19 -3.08 -21.58
N PRO A 268 -21.50 -3.27 -21.86
CA PRO A 268 -22.45 -2.18 -22.13
C PRO A 268 -22.57 -1.09 -21.05
N ALA A 269 -22.22 -1.39 -19.79
CA ALA A 269 -22.18 -0.45 -18.67
C ALA A 269 -20.73 -0.12 -18.22
N GLY A 270 -19.75 -0.50 -19.04
CA GLY A 270 -18.33 -0.33 -18.77
C GLY A 270 -17.81 1.04 -19.21
N TRP A 271 -16.51 1.19 -19.07
CA TRP A 271 -15.79 2.42 -19.40
C TRP A 271 -15.83 2.75 -20.88
N LEU A 272 -15.63 4.03 -21.22
CA LEU A 272 -15.41 4.51 -22.58
C LEU A 272 -14.14 5.38 -22.60
N GLY A 273 -13.40 5.40 -23.72
CA GLY A 273 -12.16 6.16 -23.88
C GLY A 273 -11.75 6.39 -25.34
N GLY A 274 -10.86 7.37 -25.54
CA GLY A 274 -10.27 7.69 -26.85
C GLY A 274 -9.00 6.88 -27.14
N ASN A 275 -8.76 6.53 -28.41
CA ASN A 275 -7.64 5.69 -28.87
C ASN A 275 -6.52 6.53 -29.54
N TYR A 276 -5.25 6.18 -29.29
CA TYR A 276 -4.11 6.52 -30.16
C TYR A 276 -3.40 5.23 -30.60
N CYS A 277 -3.59 4.81 -31.85
CA CYS A 277 -2.88 3.67 -32.42
C CYS A 277 -1.65 4.15 -33.20
N PHE A 278 -0.46 3.65 -32.87
CA PHE A 278 0.80 3.97 -33.55
C PHE A 278 1.36 2.82 -34.41
N LEU A 279 0.61 1.72 -34.61
CA LEU A 279 1.08 0.57 -35.40
C LEU A 279 0.04 0.06 -36.41
N ASN A 280 -0.83 0.94 -36.92
CA ASN A 280 -1.61 0.63 -38.11
C ASN A 280 -0.89 1.13 -39.37
N PRO A 281 -0.31 0.26 -40.22
CA PRO A 281 0.56 0.68 -41.31
C PRO A 281 -0.16 1.38 -42.48
N THR A 282 -1.49 1.38 -42.53
CA THR A 282 -2.25 2.00 -43.64
C THR A 282 -3.01 3.27 -43.28
N ILE A 283 -3.10 3.62 -41.99
CA ILE A 283 -3.82 4.82 -41.56
C ILE A 283 -2.84 5.84 -40.98
N GLY A 284 -2.72 6.99 -41.65
CA GLY A 284 -1.88 8.12 -41.25
C GLY A 284 -2.51 9.04 -40.19
N THR A 285 -3.64 8.64 -39.60
CA THR A 285 -4.34 9.35 -38.52
C THR A 285 -4.72 8.37 -37.40
N SER A 286 -4.88 8.86 -36.18
CA SER A 286 -5.26 8.05 -35.01
C SER A 286 -6.75 7.68 -35.03
N SER A 287 -7.19 6.92 -36.04
CA SER A 287 -8.58 6.46 -36.12
C SER A 287 -8.65 5.08 -36.75
N ASN A 288 -8.83 4.05 -35.93
CA ASN A 288 -9.31 2.77 -36.43
C ASN A 288 -10.13 2.03 -35.36
N TRP A 289 -11.25 1.43 -35.82
CA TRP A 289 -12.30 0.70 -35.09
C TRP A 289 -12.60 1.25 -33.68
N ASP A 290 -13.55 2.19 -33.61
CA ASP A 290 -14.01 2.99 -32.45
C ASP A 290 -14.59 2.20 -31.25
N GLY A 291 -14.16 0.96 -31.02
CA GLY A 291 -14.67 0.10 -29.96
C GLY A 291 -14.47 0.65 -28.54
N TRP A 292 -13.44 1.47 -28.31
CA TRP A 292 -13.23 2.10 -27.01
C TRP A 292 -14.15 3.32 -26.78
N ALA A 293 -14.58 3.99 -27.84
CA ALA A 293 -15.43 5.18 -27.76
C ALA A 293 -16.93 4.84 -27.70
N THR A 294 -17.31 3.60 -28.03
CA THR A 294 -18.70 3.14 -28.04
C THR A 294 -18.88 1.92 -27.12
N ALA A 295 -19.84 1.99 -26.19
CA ALA A 295 -20.11 0.89 -25.28
C ALA A 295 -20.47 -0.37 -26.07
N ASN A 296 -19.91 -1.53 -25.67
CA ASN A 296 -20.13 -2.81 -26.32
C ASN A 296 -19.62 -2.90 -27.79
N ALA A 297 -18.91 -1.89 -28.29
CA ALA A 297 -18.30 -1.96 -29.61
C ALA A 297 -16.93 -2.67 -29.53
N PRO A 298 -16.64 -3.60 -30.46
CA PRO A 298 -15.38 -4.31 -30.45
C PRO A 298 -14.24 -3.43 -30.96
N VAL A 299 -13.15 -3.43 -30.23
CA VAL A 299 -11.82 -2.99 -30.66
C VAL A 299 -11.13 -4.18 -31.27
N LEU A 300 -10.81 -4.07 -32.56
CA LEU A 300 -10.04 -5.10 -33.24
C LEU A 300 -8.59 -5.07 -32.77
N ILE A 301 -8.12 -6.21 -32.27
CA ILE A 301 -6.73 -6.42 -31.86
C ILE A 301 -5.98 -7.18 -32.95
N PHE A 302 -6.60 -8.17 -33.60
CA PHE A 302 -5.95 -8.87 -34.71
C PHE A 302 -6.96 -9.58 -35.59
N SER A 303 -6.79 -9.56 -36.91
CA SER A 303 -7.57 -10.33 -37.87
C SER A 303 -6.67 -11.30 -38.62
N SER A 304 -7.14 -12.52 -38.89
CA SER A 304 -6.32 -13.48 -39.65
C SER A 304 -6.21 -13.14 -41.15
N ASN A 305 -7.03 -12.20 -41.64
CA ASN A 305 -7.35 -12.07 -43.07
C ASN A 305 -7.40 -10.61 -43.58
N VAL A 306 -7.05 -9.59 -42.77
CA VAL A 306 -7.04 -8.19 -43.23
C VAL A 306 -5.63 -7.61 -43.09
N VAL A 307 -5.15 -6.98 -44.15
CA VAL A 307 -3.90 -6.20 -44.11
C VAL A 307 -4.14 -5.00 -43.16
N SER A 308 -3.27 -4.80 -42.16
CA SER A 308 -3.23 -3.67 -41.19
C SER A 308 -3.77 -3.93 -39.77
N ASP A 309 -3.47 -5.08 -39.18
CA ASP A 309 -3.85 -5.43 -37.81
C ASP A 309 -3.23 -4.52 -36.72
N THR A 310 -4.00 -4.27 -35.66
CA THR A 310 -3.60 -3.50 -34.48
C THR A 310 -2.76 -4.36 -33.51
N THR A 311 -1.45 -4.49 -33.75
CA THR A 311 -0.58 -5.34 -32.92
C THR A 311 -0.52 -4.94 -31.43
N VAL A 312 -0.76 -3.65 -31.12
CA VAL A 312 -0.88 -3.11 -29.76
C VAL A 312 -1.93 -2.00 -29.77
N SER A 313 -2.87 -2.03 -28.83
CA SER A 313 -3.81 -0.94 -28.53
C SER A 313 -3.60 -0.47 -27.09
N THR A 314 -3.52 0.85 -26.89
CA THR A 314 -3.41 1.45 -25.58
C THR A 314 -4.60 2.38 -25.34
N LEU A 315 -5.09 2.36 -24.11
CA LEU A 315 -6.12 3.27 -23.61
C LEU A 315 -5.61 3.83 -22.29
N THR A 316 -5.49 5.15 -22.23
CA THR A 316 -5.28 5.85 -20.97
C THR A 316 -6.55 6.61 -20.69
N ALA A 317 -7.11 6.51 -19.50
CA ALA A 317 -8.19 7.39 -19.12
C ALA A 317 -7.97 7.92 -17.70
N SER A 318 -8.26 9.20 -17.53
CA SER A 318 -8.25 9.85 -16.23
C SER A 318 -9.60 9.61 -15.56
N PHE A 319 -9.62 9.42 -14.25
CA PHE A 319 -10.82 9.55 -13.43
C PHE A 319 -10.90 11.02 -12.99
N ASP A 320 -11.68 11.84 -13.70
CA ASP A 320 -12.14 13.08 -13.08
C ASP A 320 -13.21 12.63 -12.10
N HIS A 321 -12.85 12.61 -10.84
CA HIS A 321 -13.83 13.00 -9.85
C HIS A 321 -13.66 14.51 -9.75
N ALA A 322 -14.57 15.23 -10.42
CA ALA A 322 -14.68 16.69 -10.48
C ALA A 322 -13.66 17.44 -9.60
N GLU A 323 -12.60 17.90 -10.28
CA GLU A 323 -11.64 18.94 -9.91
C GLU A 323 -10.49 18.59 -8.96
N LEU A 324 -9.26 18.68 -9.50
CA LEU A 324 -8.28 19.66 -8.99
C LEU A 324 -7.42 20.30 -10.11
N ARG A 325 -7.93 20.36 -11.35
CA ARG A 325 -7.65 21.44 -12.29
C ARG A 325 -9.00 21.98 -12.73
N SER A 326 -9.18 23.30 -12.72
CA SER A 326 -10.40 23.84 -13.30
C SER A 326 -10.40 23.51 -14.80
N LEU A 327 -11.51 23.00 -15.32
CA LEU A 327 -11.76 22.87 -16.77
C LEU A 327 -11.39 24.17 -17.51
N TRP A 328 -11.55 25.32 -16.83
CA TRP A 328 -11.18 26.64 -17.28
C TRP A 328 -9.67 26.83 -17.56
N GLN A 329 -8.77 26.25 -16.77
CA GLN A 329 -7.32 26.32 -17.00
C GLN A 329 -6.88 25.44 -18.17
N SER A 330 -7.53 24.28 -18.36
CA SER A 330 -7.33 23.44 -19.53
C SER A 330 -7.85 24.14 -20.80
N TYR A 331 -9.03 24.78 -20.72
CA TYR A 331 -9.65 25.56 -21.79
C TYR A 331 -8.80 26.77 -22.25
N GLN A 332 -8.25 27.55 -21.31
CA GLN A 332 -7.45 28.76 -21.61
C GLN A 332 -6.08 28.47 -22.23
N THR A 333 -5.53 27.27 -22.00
CA THR A 333 -4.20 26.91 -22.50
C THR A 333 -4.24 26.49 -23.97
N GLU A 334 -5.37 25.95 -24.44
CA GLU A 334 -5.56 25.54 -25.84
C GLU A 334 -6.35 26.54 -26.69
N HIS A 335 -7.23 27.33 -26.08
CA HIS A 335 -7.95 28.39 -26.76
C HIS A 335 -7.52 29.76 -26.23
N THR A 336 -7.00 30.59 -27.12
CA THR A 336 -6.84 32.02 -26.83
C THR A 336 -8.18 32.59 -26.38
N TRP A 337 -8.15 33.52 -25.42
CA TRP A 337 -9.32 34.13 -24.81
C TRP A 337 -10.39 34.53 -25.86
N GLY A 338 -11.56 33.87 -25.86
CA GLY A 338 -12.72 34.24 -26.68
C GLY A 338 -13.15 33.28 -27.80
N ALA A 339 -12.63 32.04 -27.87
CA ALA A 339 -13.11 31.04 -28.84
C ALA A 339 -14.56 30.55 -28.54
N SER A 340 -15.31 30.19 -29.59
CA SER A 340 -16.75 29.82 -29.53
C SER A 340 -17.10 28.49 -30.23
N ASN A 341 -16.11 27.65 -30.53
CA ASN A 341 -16.30 26.35 -31.18
C ASN A 341 -15.63 25.23 -30.34
N ALA A 342 -16.40 24.19 -30.00
CA ALA A 342 -16.00 23.05 -29.15
C ALA A 342 -15.89 21.71 -29.90
N ALA A 343 -15.75 21.71 -31.23
CA ALA A 343 -15.91 20.49 -32.03
C ALA A 343 -14.69 19.54 -32.11
N SER A 344 -13.63 19.69 -31.31
CA SER A 344 -12.41 18.86 -31.45
C SER A 344 -11.64 18.55 -30.16
N ASP A 345 -12.25 18.71 -28.98
CA ASP A 345 -11.57 18.75 -27.68
C ASP A 345 -11.54 17.40 -26.91
N GLU A 346 -12.26 16.37 -27.36
CA GLU A 346 -12.26 15.05 -26.71
C GLU A 346 -11.11 14.12 -27.18
N LEU A 347 -10.50 14.44 -28.34
CA LEU A 347 -9.52 13.60 -29.04
C LEU A 347 -8.06 13.86 -28.69
N LEU A 348 -7.72 14.89 -27.90
CA LEU A 348 -6.32 15.27 -27.60
C LEU A 348 -5.85 14.90 -26.18
N PHE A 349 -6.76 14.63 -25.25
CA PHE A 349 -6.41 14.30 -23.85
C PHE A 349 -7.16 13.12 -23.23
N SER A 350 -7.80 12.27 -24.04
CA SER A 350 -8.38 11.01 -23.56
C SER A 350 -9.38 11.20 -22.39
N MET A 351 -10.26 12.19 -22.52
CA MET A 351 -11.41 12.36 -21.64
C MET A 351 -12.57 11.50 -22.17
N GLY A 352 -12.45 10.18 -22.04
CA GLY A 352 -13.61 9.31 -22.25
C GLY A 352 -14.72 9.61 -21.24
N LEU A 353 -15.99 9.44 -21.62
CA LEU A 353 -17.11 9.55 -20.68
C LEU A 353 -16.98 8.47 -19.59
N LYS A 354 -16.79 8.94 -18.35
CA LYS A 354 -16.35 8.17 -17.18
C LYS A 354 -17.54 7.56 -16.44
N SER A 355 -18.38 6.78 -17.10
CA SER A 355 -19.44 6.05 -16.41
C SER A 355 -18.94 4.68 -16.00
N HIS A 356 -18.49 4.53 -14.75
CA HIS A 356 -18.35 3.22 -14.10
C HIS A 356 -19.39 3.11 -12.98
N GLY A 357 -19.87 1.90 -12.74
CA GLY A 357 -20.81 1.61 -11.67
C GLY A 357 -20.13 1.65 -10.30
N LEU A 358 -20.88 2.01 -9.25
CA LEU A 358 -20.38 1.85 -7.86
C LEU A 358 -20.08 0.39 -7.51
N SER A 359 -20.67 -0.57 -8.23
CA SER A 359 -20.37 -2.00 -8.17
C SER A 359 -18.96 -2.34 -8.65
N ASP A 360 -18.37 -1.53 -9.53
CA ASP A 360 -17.07 -1.83 -10.15
C ASP A 360 -15.91 -1.68 -9.16
N TYR A 361 -16.12 -0.94 -8.05
CA TYR A 361 -15.18 -0.97 -6.93
C TYR A 361 -15.10 -2.34 -6.24
N ALA A 362 -16.10 -3.20 -6.42
CA ALA A 362 -16.09 -4.57 -5.92
C ALA A 362 -15.71 -5.57 -7.01
N SER A 363 -16.38 -5.51 -8.16
CA SER A 363 -16.22 -6.49 -9.25
C SER A 363 -15.08 -6.20 -10.21
N GLY A 364 -14.60 -4.96 -10.28
CA GLY A 364 -13.72 -4.47 -11.35
C GLY A 364 -14.51 -4.09 -12.61
N ILE A 365 -13.82 -3.39 -13.53
CA ILE A 365 -14.39 -2.96 -14.81
C ILE A 365 -14.30 -4.12 -15.81
N ALA A 366 -15.43 -4.55 -16.35
CA ALA A 366 -15.49 -5.67 -17.28
C ALA A 366 -14.99 -5.31 -18.69
N VAL A 367 -14.05 -6.10 -19.21
CA VAL A 367 -13.60 -6.09 -20.61
C VAL A 367 -13.83 -7.47 -21.22
N ASN A 368 -14.72 -7.53 -22.19
CA ASN A 368 -14.98 -8.74 -22.97
C ASN A 368 -13.88 -8.95 -24.00
N PHE A 369 -13.57 -10.22 -24.28
CA PHE A 369 -12.66 -10.61 -25.36
C PHE A 369 -13.25 -11.79 -26.14
N THR A 370 -12.96 -11.82 -27.45
CA THR A 370 -13.45 -12.85 -28.37
C THR A 370 -12.32 -13.33 -29.26
N ALA A 371 -12.28 -14.63 -29.54
CA ALA A 371 -11.30 -15.33 -30.36
C ALA A 371 -9.84 -15.01 -30.00
N ALA A 372 -9.58 -14.71 -28.73
CA ALA A 372 -8.27 -14.33 -28.25
C ALA A 372 -7.28 -15.49 -28.40
N VAL A 373 -6.07 -15.17 -28.87
CA VAL A 373 -4.92 -16.09 -28.81
C VAL A 373 -3.76 -15.30 -28.23
N ASN A 374 -3.35 -15.66 -27.01
CA ASN A 374 -2.28 -15.01 -26.25
C ASN A 374 -2.41 -13.49 -26.10
N ILE A 375 -3.62 -12.94 -26.06
CA ILE A 375 -3.81 -11.50 -25.85
C ILE A 375 -3.36 -11.15 -24.44
N SER A 376 -2.43 -10.20 -24.32
CA SER A 376 -1.94 -9.69 -23.04
C SER A 376 -2.67 -8.40 -22.67
N PHE A 377 -3.23 -8.38 -21.47
CA PHE A 377 -3.77 -7.21 -20.81
C PHE A 377 -2.77 -6.73 -19.77
N SER A 378 -2.54 -5.42 -19.73
CA SER A 378 -1.80 -4.73 -18.67
C SER A 378 -2.62 -3.54 -18.20
N TRP A 379 -2.91 -3.49 -16.91
CA TRP A 379 -3.72 -2.47 -16.26
C TRP A 379 -2.93 -1.82 -15.15
N GLU A 380 -2.96 -0.49 -15.08
CA GLU A 380 -2.29 0.28 -14.04
C GLU A 380 -3.24 1.30 -13.45
N LEU A 381 -3.34 1.33 -12.12
CA LEU A 381 -4.03 2.40 -11.39
C LEU A 381 -3.03 3.48 -10.99
N ILE A 382 -3.39 4.72 -11.29
CA ILE A 382 -2.62 5.93 -10.99
C ILE A 382 -3.39 6.69 -9.91
N ARG A 383 -2.71 6.98 -8.81
CA ARG A 383 -3.27 7.59 -7.59
C ARG A 383 -2.57 8.90 -7.28
#